data_AF-A0A165RD04-F1
#
_entry.id   AF-A0A165RD04-F1
#
_cell.length_a   1.000
_cell.length_b   1.000
_cell.length_c   1.000
_cell.angle_alpha   90.00
_cell.angle_beta   90.00
_cell.angle_gamma   90.00
#
_symmetry.space_group_name_H-M   'P 1'
#
loop_
_entity.id
_entity.type
_entity.pdbx_description
1 polymer ?
#
loop_
_entity_poly.entity_id
_entity_poly.type
_entity_poly.pdbx_seq_one_letter_code
_entity_poly.pdbx_strand_id
1 'polypeptide(L)'
;MVLGTQEIRQSCIASWRIMKGETEALQQFDLSADGFWRSFLVIFLLLPFYLLSLIAEHALMVEHFTTQGQESTEMVAGGFQLYFGKFLSLFVDWITFPIVVGLLAGSLGLKRNYGPYIIVRNWSTLIILLPQTLLYLLYMAGLIPSELLIMLTFPIIGWVLWYRFQIARVAGDCSFSISIGLVVLDLVLSILISASLDRLFA
;
A
#
# COMPACT_ATOMS: atom_id res chain seq x y z
N MET A 1 -6.59 -11.06 -19.26
CA MET A 1 -7.36 -10.37 -18.19
C MET A 1 -7.10 -8.88 -18.32
N VAL A 2 -8.13 -8.05 -18.44
CA VAL A 2 -8.02 -6.58 -18.48
C VAL A 2 -8.99 -6.02 -17.45
N LEU A 3 -8.60 -4.96 -16.73
CA LEU A 3 -9.47 -4.27 -15.79
C LEU A 3 -10.50 -3.43 -16.55
N GLY A 4 -11.78 -3.65 -16.26
CA GLY A 4 -12.86 -2.85 -16.85
C GLY A 4 -13.10 -1.57 -16.06
N THR A 5 -13.41 -0.46 -16.72
CA THR A 5 -13.71 0.82 -16.06
C THR A 5 -14.84 0.71 -15.03
N GLN A 6 -15.87 -0.09 -15.33
CA GLN A 6 -16.99 -0.32 -14.41
C GLN A 6 -16.54 -1.06 -13.14
N GLU A 7 -15.68 -2.08 -13.28
CA GLU A 7 -15.11 -2.80 -12.14
C GLU A 7 -14.26 -1.86 -11.28
N ILE A 8 -13.38 -1.07 -11.90
CA ILE A 8 -12.53 -0.11 -11.16
C ILE A 8 -13.40 0.83 -10.33
N ARG A 9 -14.40 1.46 -10.97
CA ARG A 9 -15.32 2.38 -10.31
C ARG A 9 -16.07 1.69 -9.17
N GLN A 10 -16.64 0.51 -9.43
CA GLN A 10 -17.43 -0.25 -8.45
C GLN A 10 -16.57 -0.67 -7.26
N SER A 11 -15.38 -1.21 -7.49
CA SER A 11 -14.45 -1.64 -6.45
C SER A 11 -13.92 -0.47 -5.62
N CYS A 12 -13.67 0.69 -6.22
CA CYS A 12 -13.31 1.91 -5.48
C CYS A 12 -14.45 2.38 -4.58
N ILE A 13 -15.68 2.43 -5.10
CA ILE A 13 -16.88 2.79 -4.32
C ILE A 13 -17.07 1.80 -3.17
N ALA A 14 -16.98 0.50 -3.46
CA ALA A 14 -17.13 -0.55 -2.47
C ALA A 14 -16.04 -0.45 -1.39
N SER A 15 -14.79 -0.21 -1.78
CA SER A 15 -13.68 0.00 -0.82
C SER A 15 -13.97 1.19 0.10
N TRP A 16 -14.37 2.33 -0.46
CA TRP A 16 -14.77 3.50 0.34
C TRP A 16 -15.94 3.20 1.29
N ARG A 17 -16.91 2.39 0.88
CA ARG A 17 -18.01 1.95 1.74
C ARG A 17 -17.53 1.02 2.87
N ILE A 18 -16.65 0.07 2.58
CA ILE A 18 -16.01 -0.78 3.60
C ILE A 18 -15.26 0.06 4.62
N MET A 19 -14.55 1.10 4.19
CA MET A 19 -13.88 2.05 5.08
C MET A 19 -14.88 2.72 6.05
N LYS A 20 -16.09 3.04 5.60
CA LYS A 20 -17.15 3.59 6.45
C LYS A 20 -17.84 2.55 7.35
N GLY A 21 -17.44 1.28 7.27
CA GLY A 21 -18.03 0.17 8.04
C GLY A 21 -19.25 -0.48 7.39
N GLU A 22 -19.57 -0.16 6.14
CA GLU A 22 -20.71 -0.71 5.41
C GLU A 22 -20.38 -2.11 4.86
N THR A 23 -20.57 -3.14 5.70
CA THR A 23 -20.19 -4.52 5.39
C THR A 23 -20.90 -5.12 4.17
N GLU A 24 -22.11 -4.64 3.84
CA GLU A 24 -22.85 -5.08 2.66
C GLU A 24 -22.14 -4.71 1.35
N ALA A 25 -21.18 -3.77 1.40
CA ALA A 25 -20.37 -3.42 0.25
C ALA A 25 -19.47 -4.57 -0.25
N LEU A 26 -19.24 -5.61 0.54
CA LEU A 26 -18.53 -6.81 0.09
C LEU A 26 -19.15 -7.44 -1.16
N GLN A 27 -20.48 -7.37 -1.28
CA GLN A 27 -21.22 -7.96 -2.42
C GLN A 27 -20.97 -7.22 -3.74
N GLN A 28 -20.35 -6.04 -3.70
CA GLN A 28 -20.00 -5.27 -4.89
C GLN A 28 -18.64 -5.66 -5.47
N PHE A 29 -17.84 -6.47 -4.79
CA PHE A 29 -16.60 -6.99 -5.38
C PHE A 29 -16.89 -8.25 -6.21
N ASP A 30 -16.11 -8.45 -7.27
CA ASP A 30 -16.05 -9.73 -7.97
C ASP A 30 -15.25 -10.72 -7.11
N LEU A 31 -15.95 -11.52 -6.29
CA LEU A 31 -15.36 -12.48 -5.37
C LEU A 31 -15.03 -13.85 -6.01
N SER A 32 -15.07 -13.93 -7.35
CA SER A 32 -14.72 -15.14 -8.08
C SER A 32 -13.21 -15.40 -8.11
N ALA A 33 -12.81 -16.59 -8.58
CA ALA A 33 -11.41 -16.90 -8.83
C ALA A 33 -10.78 -15.96 -9.90
N ASP A 34 -11.54 -15.55 -10.92
CA ASP A 34 -11.06 -14.59 -11.91
C ASP A 34 -10.92 -13.19 -11.31
N GLY A 35 -11.87 -12.78 -10.45
CA GLY A 35 -11.80 -11.55 -9.67
C GLY A 35 -10.57 -11.49 -8.76
N PHE A 36 -10.19 -12.63 -8.16
CA PHE A 36 -8.95 -12.76 -7.39
C PHE A 36 -7.73 -12.38 -8.23
N TRP A 37 -7.53 -13.02 -9.38
CA TRP A 37 -6.36 -12.74 -10.24
C TRP A 37 -6.38 -11.33 -10.82
N ARG A 38 -7.56 -10.82 -11.20
CA ARG A 38 -7.72 -9.43 -11.67
C ARG A 38 -7.37 -8.41 -10.60
N SER A 39 -7.66 -8.68 -9.33
CA SER A 39 -7.31 -7.76 -8.23
C SER A 39 -5.80 -7.50 -8.12
N PHE A 40 -4.95 -8.43 -8.57
CA PHE A 40 -3.50 -8.20 -8.60
C PHE A 40 -3.09 -7.17 -9.65
N LEU A 41 -3.86 -7.02 -10.73
CA LEU A 41 -3.62 -6.00 -11.76
C LEU A 41 -3.82 -4.57 -11.22
N VAL A 42 -4.42 -4.40 -10.03
CA VAL A 42 -4.52 -3.10 -9.37
C VAL A 42 -3.15 -2.46 -9.19
N ILE A 43 -2.06 -3.23 -9.06
CA ILE A 43 -0.69 -2.69 -9.01
C ILE A 43 -0.38 -1.74 -10.16
N PHE A 44 -0.89 -1.99 -11.37
CA PHE A 44 -0.68 -1.11 -12.52
C PHE A 44 -1.39 0.25 -12.35
N LEU A 45 -2.52 0.27 -11.65
CA LEU A 45 -3.20 1.51 -11.27
C LEU A 45 -2.43 2.26 -10.16
N LEU A 46 -1.66 1.54 -9.34
CA LEU A 46 -0.84 2.13 -8.27
C LEU A 46 0.44 2.78 -8.78
N LEU A 47 1.00 2.30 -9.90
CA LEU A 47 2.25 2.80 -10.46
C LEU A 47 2.37 4.33 -10.56
N PRO A 48 1.39 5.09 -11.08
CA PRO A 48 1.52 6.55 -11.14
C PRO A 48 1.58 7.20 -9.75
N PHE A 49 0.83 6.70 -8.78
CA PHE A 49 0.85 7.19 -7.39
C PHE A 49 2.17 6.86 -6.71
N TYR A 50 2.68 5.65 -6.96
CA TYR A 50 3.97 5.22 -6.43
C TYR A 50 5.11 6.04 -7.04
N LEU A 51 5.11 6.29 -8.35
CA LEU A 51 6.13 7.13 -8.97
C LEU A 51 6.15 8.54 -8.37
N LEU A 52 4.98 9.12 -8.11
CA LEU A 52 4.89 10.39 -7.40
C LEU A 52 5.48 10.30 -5.99
N SER A 53 5.18 9.26 -5.21
CA SER A 53 5.75 9.10 -3.87
C SER A 53 7.27 8.97 -3.91
N LEU A 54 7.82 8.26 -4.90
CA LEU A 54 9.26 8.15 -5.08
C LEU A 54 9.92 9.50 -5.33
N ILE A 55 9.32 10.32 -6.20
CA ILE A 55 9.82 11.65 -6.51
C ILE A 55 9.76 12.56 -5.28
N ALA A 56 8.65 12.54 -4.55
CA ALA A 56 8.47 13.35 -3.34
C ALA A 56 9.43 12.93 -2.22
N GLU A 57 9.60 11.63 -1.98
CA GLU A 57 10.56 11.11 -1.01
C GLU A 57 12.01 11.48 -1.37
N HIS A 58 12.36 11.42 -2.67
CA HIS A 58 13.68 11.86 -3.13
C HIS A 58 13.88 13.36 -2.90
N ALA A 59 12.86 14.18 -3.16
CA ALA A 59 12.93 15.63 -2.88
C ALA A 59 13.14 15.90 -1.38
N LEU A 60 12.45 15.18 -0.48
CA LEU A 60 12.66 15.28 0.97
C LEU A 60 14.07 14.90 1.39
N MET A 61 14.63 13.84 0.81
CA MET A 61 16.02 13.44 1.08
C MET A 61 16.98 14.58 0.69
N VAL A 62 16.86 15.12 -0.52
CA VAL A 62 17.72 16.22 -1.00
C VAL A 62 17.59 17.47 -0.12
N GLU A 63 16.37 17.84 0.30
CA GLU A 63 16.12 18.94 1.24
C GLU A 63 16.84 18.70 2.58
N HIS A 64 16.78 17.48 3.12
CA HIS A 64 17.46 17.13 4.36
C HIS A 64 18.99 17.21 4.26
N PHE A 65 19.60 16.79 3.14
CA PHE A 65 21.06 16.88 2.96
C PHE A 65 21.55 18.31 2.75
N THR A 66 20.80 19.11 1.98
CA THR A 66 21.16 20.51 1.72
C THR A 66 21.09 21.36 3.00
N THR A 67 20.10 21.11 3.87
CA THR A 67 20.02 21.76 5.20
C THR A 67 21.14 21.35 6.15
N GLN A 68 21.76 20.18 5.96
CA GLN A 68 22.91 19.71 6.74
C GLN A 68 24.29 20.13 6.15
N GLY A 69 24.31 20.86 5.03
CA GLY A 69 25.54 21.37 4.43
C GLY A 69 26.42 20.30 3.74
N GLN A 70 25.88 19.13 3.42
CA GLN A 70 26.56 18.12 2.59
C GLN A 70 26.30 18.41 1.10
N GLU A 71 27.34 18.42 0.26
CA GLU A 71 27.18 18.61 -1.19
C GLU A 71 26.44 17.42 -1.82
N SER A 72 25.37 17.73 -2.55
CA SER A 72 24.42 16.80 -3.15
C SER A 72 24.96 16.01 -4.36
N THR A 73 26.23 16.22 -4.72
CA THR A 73 26.82 15.77 -5.99
C THR A 73 27.04 14.26 -6.05
N GLU A 74 27.19 13.57 -4.93
CA GLU A 74 27.38 12.10 -4.91
C GLU A 74 26.06 11.30 -5.02
N MET A 75 24.90 11.89 -4.70
CA MET A 75 23.61 11.16 -4.72
C MET A 75 22.93 11.05 -6.09
N VAL A 76 23.24 11.96 -7.03
CA VAL A 76 22.61 11.94 -8.36
C VAL A 76 23.09 10.75 -9.21
N ALA A 77 24.28 10.20 -8.91
CA ALA A 77 24.86 9.08 -9.65
C ALA A 77 24.16 7.73 -9.42
N GLY A 78 23.42 7.56 -8.32
CA GLY A 78 22.73 6.31 -7.95
C GLY A 78 21.25 6.23 -8.34
N GLY A 79 20.70 7.27 -8.97
CA GLY A 79 19.25 7.43 -9.17
C GLY A 79 18.57 6.20 -9.77
N PHE A 80 19.10 5.64 -10.86
CA PHE A 80 18.51 4.46 -11.51
C PHE A 80 18.46 3.24 -10.57
N GLN A 81 19.54 2.97 -9.83
CA GLN A 81 19.62 1.83 -8.91
C GLN A 81 18.65 1.99 -7.73
N LEU A 82 18.52 3.21 -7.20
CA LEU A 82 17.56 3.55 -6.15
C LEU A 82 16.11 3.39 -6.62
N TYR A 83 15.75 3.96 -7.78
CA TYR A 83 14.40 3.81 -8.34
C TYR A 83 14.09 2.35 -8.66
N PHE A 84 15.03 1.62 -9.26
CA PHE A 84 14.87 0.20 -9.58
C PHE A 84 14.67 -0.66 -8.32
N GLY A 85 15.49 -0.46 -7.29
CA GLY A 85 15.35 -1.16 -6.00
C GLY A 85 13.99 -0.92 -5.35
N LYS A 86 13.51 0.32 -5.36
CA LYS A 86 12.18 0.68 -4.84
C LYS A 86 11.05 0.07 -5.67
N PHE A 87 11.13 0.12 -7.00
CA PHE A 87 10.15 -0.56 -7.86
C PHE A 87 10.12 -2.07 -7.58
N LEU A 88 11.28 -2.71 -7.45
CA LEU A 88 11.34 -4.13 -7.09
C LEU A 88 10.73 -4.39 -5.72
N SER A 89 10.98 -3.52 -4.74
CA SER A 89 10.37 -3.60 -3.41
C SER A 89 8.85 -3.57 -3.47
N LEU A 90 8.26 -2.71 -4.32
CA LEU A 90 6.82 -2.68 -4.52
C LEU A 90 6.29 -4.03 -5.02
N PHE A 91 6.91 -4.63 -6.05
CA PHE A 91 6.45 -5.91 -6.59
C PHE A 91 6.61 -7.06 -5.60
N VAL A 92 7.75 -7.11 -4.90
CA VAL A 92 8.03 -8.14 -3.91
C VAL A 92 7.04 -8.03 -2.75
N ASP A 93 6.83 -6.84 -2.20
CA ASP A 93 5.85 -6.60 -1.13
C ASP A 93 4.42 -6.97 -1.56
N TRP A 94 4.03 -6.54 -2.76
CA TRP A 94 2.69 -6.80 -3.33
C TRP A 94 2.33 -8.29 -3.40
N ILE A 95 3.30 -9.14 -3.70
CA ILE A 95 3.10 -10.59 -3.87
C ILE A 95 3.39 -11.35 -2.56
N THR A 96 4.35 -10.89 -1.76
CA THR A 96 4.80 -11.61 -0.56
C THR A 96 3.68 -11.74 0.46
N PHE A 97 2.95 -10.66 0.75
CA PHE A 97 1.91 -10.69 1.76
C PHE A 97 0.78 -11.71 1.42
N PRO A 98 0.17 -11.69 0.21
CA PRO A 98 -0.80 -12.71 -0.18
C PRO A 98 -0.26 -14.14 -0.09
N ILE A 99 0.99 -14.39 -0.52
CA ILE A 99 1.60 -15.73 -0.42
C ILE A 99 1.68 -16.18 1.04
N VAL A 100 2.24 -15.35 1.91
CA VAL A 100 2.41 -15.69 3.34
C VAL A 100 1.06 -15.94 3.99
N VAL A 101 0.07 -15.07 3.76
CA VAL A 101 -1.28 -15.27 4.31
C VAL A 101 -1.96 -16.51 3.72
N GLY A 102 -1.75 -16.81 2.44
CA GLY A 102 -2.27 -18.02 1.80
C GLY A 102 -1.73 -19.30 2.43
N LEU A 103 -0.42 -19.34 2.74
CA LEU A 103 0.21 -20.45 3.46
C LEU A 103 -0.34 -20.59 4.89
N LEU A 104 -0.63 -19.47 5.55
CA LEU A 104 -1.19 -19.44 6.90
C LEU A 104 -2.72 -19.55 6.94
N ALA A 105 -3.41 -19.53 5.79
CA ALA A 105 -4.87 -19.43 5.75
C ALA A 105 -5.56 -20.59 6.47
N GLY A 106 -4.92 -21.76 6.50
CA GLY A 106 -5.40 -22.92 7.25
C GLY A 106 -5.33 -22.76 8.77
N SER A 107 -4.19 -22.30 9.30
CA SER A 107 -4.00 -22.12 10.74
C SER A 107 -4.76 -20.91 11.28
N LEU A 108 -4.99 -19.90 10.45
CA LEU A 108 -5.74 -18.69 10.80
C LEU A 108 -7.27 -18.84 10.63
N GLY A 109 -7.77 -19.98 10.16
CA GLY A 109 -9.19 -20.17 9.86
C GLY A 109 -9.71 -19.33 8.68
N LEU A 110 -8.81 -18.75 7.87
CA LEU A 110 -9.12 -17.83 6.77
C LEU A 110 -9.40 -18.54 5.44
N LYS A 111 -9.26 -19.88 5.34
CA LYS A 111 -9.35 -20.62 4.06
C LYS A 111 -10.51 -20.21 3.14
N ARG A 112 -11.73 -20.07 3.70
CA ARG A 112 -12.92 -19.71 2.91
C ARG A 112 -12.90 -18.26 2.44
N ASN A 113 -12.34 -17.37 3.23
CA ASN A 113 -12.37 -15.93 3.00
C ASN A 113 -11.03 -15.38 2.51
N TYR A 114 -10.03 -16.23 2.25
CA TYR A 114 -8.72 -15.82 1.74
C TYR A 114 -8.85 -15.06 0.41
N GLY A 115 -9.58 -15.62 -0.55
CA GLY A 115 -9.84 -14.96 -1.84
C GLY A 115 -10.50 -13.58 -1.66
N PRO A 116 -11.69 -13.52 -1.01
CA PRO A 116 -12.35 -12.25 -0.70
C PRO A 116 -11.48 -11.24 0.04
N TYR A 117 -10.73 -11.68 1.05
CA TYR A 117 -9.81 -10.83 1.80
C TYR A 117 -8.74 -10.19 0.91
N ILE A 118 -8.08 -10.97 0.06
CA ILE A 118 -7.04 -10.46 -0.85
C ILE A 118 -7.64 -9.52 -1.90
N ILE A 119 -8.81 -9.86 -2.46
CA ILE A 119 -9.51 -9.00 -3.44
C ILE A 119 -9.79 -7.63 -2.83
N VAL A 120 -10.44 -7.60 -1.67
CA VAL A 120 -10.80 -6.34 -0.99
C VAL A 120 -9.54 -5.59 -0.57
N ARG A 121 -8.51 -6.28 -0.05
CA ARG A 121 -7.22 -5.67 0.32
C ARG A 121 -6.57 -4.96 -0.86
N ASN A 122 -6.51 -5.63 -2.03
CA ASN A 122 -5.86 -5.10 -3.22
C ASN A 122 -6.59 -3.84 -3.72
N TRP A 123 -7.91 -3.93 -3.91
CA TRP A 123 -8.73 -2.79 -4.36
C TRP A 123 -8.72 -1.62 -3.37
N SER A 124 -8.78 -1.91 -2.07
CA SER A 124 -8.77 -0.87 -1.03
C SER A 124 -7.45 -0.10 -0.98
N THR A 125 -6.37 -0.63 -1.54
CA THR A 125 -5.09 0.08 -1.62
C THR A 125 -5.21 1.38 -2.40
N LEU A 126 -6.10 1.45 -3.40
CA LEU A 126 -6.40 2.69 -4.14
C LEU A 126 -6.99 3.78 -3.25
N ILE A 127 -7.74 3.43 -2.21
CA ILE A 127 -8.29 4.41 -1.26
C ILE A 127 -7.23 4.77 -0.22
N ILE A 128 -6.48 3.78 0.24
CA ILE A 128 -5.40 3.93 1.23
C ILE A 128 -4.34 4.93 0.80
N LEU A 129 -3.99 4.95 -0.48
CA LEU A 129 -2.92 5.83 -1.00
C LEU A 129 -3.33 7.30 -1.16
N LEU A 130 -4.63 7.61 -1.23
CA LEU A 130 -5.10 8.96 -1.59
C LEU A 130 -4.64 10.04 -0.61
N PRO A 131 -4.74 9.85 0.73
CA PRO A 131 -4.31 10.87 1.68
C PRO A 131 -2.81 11.18 1.53
N GLN A 132 -1.96 10.15 1.45
CA GLN A 132 -0.51 10.34 1.31
C GLN A 132 -0.15 11.00 -0.02
N THR A 133 -0.77 10.55 -1.12
CA THR A 133 -0.59 11.15 -2.45
C THR A 133 -0.93 12.63 -2.44
N LEU A 134 -2.05 13.01 -1.80
CA LEU A 134 -2.45 14.40 -1.70
C LEU A 134 -1.40 15.22 -0.95
N LEU A 135 -0.88 14.74 0.18
CA LEU A 135 0.17 15.45 0.90
C LEU A 135 1.45 15.61 0.07
N TYR A 136 1.85 14.56 -0.67
CA TYR A 136 3.00 14.65 -1.58
C TYR A 136 2.76 15.69 -2.69
N LEU A 137 1.57 15.77 -3.26
CA LEU A 137 1.24 16.81 -4.25
C LEU A 137 1.33 18.21 -3.64
N LEU A 138 0.78 18.41 -2.43
CA LEU A 138 0.83 19.71 -1.74
C LEU A 138 2.28 20.13 -1.45
N TYR A 139 3.11 19.19 -0.98
CA TYR A 139 4.53 19.43 -0.72
C TYR A 139 5.29 19.77 -2.01
N MET A 140 5.13 18.96 -3.06
CA MET A 140 5.78 19.18 -4.35
C MET A 140 5.34 20.48 -5.03
N ALA A 141 4.13 20.96 -4.74
CA ALA A 141 3.63 22.26 -5.18
C ALA A 141 4.13 23.44 -4.32
N GLY A 142 4.90 23.19 -3.26
CA GLY A 142 5.39 24.21 -2.32
C GLY A 142 4.31 24.79 -1.41
N LEU A 143 3.15 24.12 -1.29
CA LEU A 143 2.01 24.60 -0.50
C LEU A 143 2.12 24.23 0.98
N ILE A 144 2.88 23.18 1.31
CA ILE A 144 3.19 22.78 2.69
C ILE A 144 4.69 22.52 2.82
N PRO A 145 5.29 22.83 3.98
CA PRO A 145 6.69 22.52 4.24
C PRO A 145 6.88 21.03 4.58
N SER A 146 8.12 20.54 4.51
CA SER A 146 8.47 19.14 4.74
C SER A 146 8.14 18.67 6.16
N GLU A 147 8.26 19.53 7.17
CA GLU A 147 7.93 19.20 8.55
C GLU A 147 6.44 18.90 8.73
N LEU A 148 5.57 19.67 8.04
CA LEU A 148 4.13 19.45 8.09
C LEU A 148 3.75 18.15 7.37
N LEU A 149 4.40 17.84 6.24
CA LEU A 149 4.22 16.57 5.54
C LEU A 149 4.58 15.38 6.44
N ILE A 150 5.74 15.43 7.11
CA ILE A 150 6.19 14.38 8.02
C ILE A 150 5.23 14.24 9.21
N MET A 151 4.83 15.35 9.82
CA MET A 151 3.89 15.36 10.94
C MET A 151 2.54 14.72 10.57
N LEU A 152 2.01 15.03 9.39
CA LEU A 152 0.74 14.49 8.89
C LEU A 152 0.83 13.05 8.36
N THR A 153 2.04 12.54 8.08
CA THR A 153 2.24 11.14 7.67
C THR A 153 1.91 10.15 8.81
N PHE A 154 2.22 10.50 10.07
CA PHE A 154 1.92 9.64 11.23
C PHE A 154 0.43 9.30 11.41
N PRO A 155 -0.52 10.28 11.46
CA PRO A 155 -1.94 9.95 11.55
C PRO A 155 -2.45 9.20 10.31
N ILE A 156 -1.88 9.44 9.13
CA ILE A 156 -2.20 8.64 7.93
C ILE A 156 -1.83 7.18 8.16
N ILE A 157 -0.60 6.87 8.62
CA ILE A 157 -0.19 5.50 8.93
C ILE A 157 -1.17 4.86 9.93
N GLY A 158 -1.53 5.56 11.01
CA GLY A 158 -2.52 5.06 11.97
C GLY A 158 -3.87 4.72 11.34
N TRP A 159 -4.36 5.58 10.45
CA TRP A 159 -5.58 5.35 9.68
C TRP A 159 -5.45 4.17 8.70
N VAL A 160 -4.31 4.00 8.03
CA VAL A 160 -4.04 2.86 7.15
C VAL A 160 -4.09 1.56 7.93
N LEU A 161 -3.42 1.49 9.08
CA LEU A 161 -3.43 0.31 9.95
C LEU A 161 -4.85 -0.03 10.43
N TRP A 162 -5.61 0.98 10.83
CA TRP A 162 -7.02 0.81 11.18
C TRP A 162 -7.86 0.29 10.01
N TYR A 163 -7.67 0.82 8.81
CA TYR A 163 -8.44 0.40 7.65
C TYR A 163 -8.06 -1.03 7.19
N ARG A 164 -6.77 -1.39 7.22
CA ARG A 164 -6.30 -2.77 7.02
C ARG A 164 -6.90 -3.73 8.05
N PHE A 165 -7.01 -3.30 9.30
CA PHE A 165 -7.70 -4.05 10.35
C PHE A 165 -9.19 -4.24 10.02
N GLN A 166 -9.90 -3.19 9.58
CA GLN A 166 -11.30 -3.30 9.16
C GLN A 166 -11.48 -4.28 8.00
N ILE A 167 -10.60 -4.24 6.99
CA ILE A 167 -10.62 -5.18 5.87
C ILE A 167 -10.47 -6.63 6.37
N ALA A 168 -9.54 -6.88 7.31
CA ALA A 168 -9.38 -8.21 7.89
C ALA A 168 -10.63 -8.67 8.67
N ARG A 169 -11.27 -7.77 9.41
CA ARG A 169 -12.50 -8.06 10.16
C ARG A 169 -13.69 -8.33 9.23
N VAL A 170 -13.84 -7.55 8.17
CA VAL A 170 -15.03 -7.57 7.31
C VAL A 170 -14.87 -8.59 6.19
N ALA A 171 -13.82 -8.47 5.38
CA ALA A 171 -13.60 -9.35 4.23
C ALA A 171 -12.98 -10.70 4.62
N GLY A 172 -12.12 -10.71 5.64
CA GLY A 172 -11.52 -11.94 6.16
C GLY A 172 -12.41 -12.70 7.14
N ASP A 173 -13.42 -12.06 7.74
CA ASP A 173 -14.19 -12.58 8.89
C ASP A 173 -13.26 -13.03 10.04
N CYS A 174 -12.09 -12.40 10.14
CA CYS A 174 -11.07 -12.77 11.11
C CYS A 174 -11.50 -12.34 12.52
N SER A 175 -11.12 -13.09 13.55
CA SER A 175 -11.24 -12.61 14.94
C SER A 175 -10.44 -11.32 15.17
N PHE A 176 -10.71 -10.61 16.26
CA PHE A 176 -10.01 -9.37 16.61
C PHE A 176 -8.48 -9.58 16.65
N SER A 177 -8.03 -10.62 17.35
CA SER A 177 -6.60 -10.95 17.48
C SER A 177 -5.95 -11.32 16.16
N ILE A 178 -6.64 -12.10 15.31
CA ILE A 178 -6.11 -12.46 13.98
C ILE A 178 -6.02 -11.22 13.09
N SER A 179 -7.00 -10.31 13.17
CA SER A 179 -6.99 -9.07 12.39
C SER A 179 -5.81 -8.18 12.77
N ILE A 180 -5.50 -8.04 14.07
CA ILE A 180 -4.27 -7.37 14.54
C ILE A 180 -3.04 -8.11 14.01
N GLY A 181 -3.00 -9.43 14.15
CA GLY A 181 -1.88 -10.26 13.70
C GLY A 181 -1.58 -10.07 12.21
N LEU A 182 -2.61 -10.01 11.36
CA LEU A 182 -2.46 -9.76 9.93
C LEU A 182 -1.93 -8.35 9.63
N VAL A 183 -2.38 -7.33 10.35
CA VAL A 183 -1.87 -5.96 10.17
C VAL A 183 -0.41 -5.83 10.61
N VAL A 184 -0.06 -6.44 11.75
CA VAL A 184 1.33 -6.48 12.24
C VAL A 184 2.21 -7.27 11.27
N LEU A 185 1.72 -8.41 10.77
CA LEU A 185 2.42 -9.20 9.77
C LEU A 185 2.67 -8.40 8.48
N ASP A 186 1.66 -7.67 7.97
CA ASP A 186 1.79 -6.79 6.80
C ASP A 186 2.91 -5.77 7.03
N LEU A 187 2.85 -5.04 8.16
CA LEU A 187 3.84 -4.02 8.50
C LEU A 187 5.25 -4.59 8.62
N VAL A 188 5.42 -5.71 9.33
CA VAL A 188 6.73 -6.35 9.54
C VAL A 188 7.30 -6.86 8.21
N LEU A 189 6.47 -7.50 7.37
CA LEU A 189 6.91 -7.97 6.06
C LEU A 189 7.38 -6.80 5.18
N SER A 190 6.60 -5.72 5.10
CA SER A 190 6.99 -4.55 4.31
C SER A 190 8.30 -3.94 4.80
N ILE A 191 8.49 -3.78 6.12
CA ILE A 191 9.75 -3.26 6.69
C ILE A 191 10.93 -4.17 6.35
N LEU A 192 10.77 -5.49 6.50
CA LEU A 192 11.84 -6.46 6.22
C LEU A 192 12.21 -6.47 4.73
N ILE A 193 11.23 -6.39 3.84
CA ILE A 193 11.45 -6.35 2.39
C ILE A 193 12.20 -5.08 2.01
N SER A 194 11.73 -3.91 2.46
CA SER A 194 12.39 -2.64 2.17
C SER A 194 13.82 -2.62 2.72
N ALA A 195 14.02 -2.98 3.99
CA ALA A 195 15.36 -2.99 4.59
C ALA A 195 16.33 -3.99 3.91
N SER A 196 15.82 -5.12 3.41
CA SER A 196 16.63 -6.10 2.71
C SER A 196 17.05 -5.62 1.32
N LEU A 197 16.12 -4.99 0.58
CA LEU A 197 16.41 -4.48 -0.76
C LEU A 197 17.28 -3.22 -0.71
N ASP A 198 17.04 -2.34 0.26
CA ASP A 198 17.90 -1.16 0.47
C ASP A 198 19.36 -1.58 0.71
N ARG A 199 19.60 -2.67 1.45
CA ARG A 199 20.96 -3.21 1.63
C ARG A 199 21.56 -3.84 0.39
N LEU A 200 20.74 -4.40 -0.51
CA LEU A 200 21.20 -5.02 -1.75
C LEU A 200 21.52 -3.98 -2.83
N PHE A 201 20.91 -2.79 -2.74
CA PHE A 201 21.04 -1.72 -3.73
C PHE A 201 21.73 -0.45 -3.22
N ALA A 202 22.15 -0.40 -1.95
CA ALA A 202 23.07 0.60 -1.39
C ALA A 202 24.50 0.38 -1.91
#